data_AF-A0A6I3UVA4-F1
#
_entry.id   AF-A0A6I3UVA4-F1
#
_cell.length_a   1.000
_cell.length_b   1.000
_cell.length_c   1.000
_cell.angle_alpha   90.00
_cell.angle_beta   90.00
_cell.angle_gamma   90.00
#
_symmetry.space_group_name_H-M   'P 1'
#
loop_
_entity.id
_entity.type
_entity.pdbx_description
1 polymer ?
#
loop_
_entity_poly.entity_id
_entity_poly.type
_entity_poly.pdbx_seq_one_letter_code
_entity_poly.pdbx_strand_id
1 'polypeptide(L)'
;VTAKAYDIPETYVAELNLSAIEAALQPAAPFVEITKFPAVSRDVALLLKAEVTHQEVVDAIQATGVKRLTDIKLFDVFSGEKLGVGMKSMAYSLTFQNPEDSLT
;
A
#
# COMPACT_ATOMS: atom_id res chain seq x y z
N VAL A 1 27.08 -6.13 -9.25
CA VAL A 1 28.22 -6.91 -9.81
C VAL A 1 28.03 -7.18 -11.30
N THR A 2 26.80 -7.43 -11.74
CA THR A 2 26.45 -7.71 -13.15
C THR A 2 26.64 -6.52 -14.10
N ALA A 3 26.09 -5.33 -13.81
CA ALA A 3 26.18 -4.17 -14.73
C ALA A 3 27.62 -3.77 -15.11
N LYS A 4 28.53 -3.77 -14.13
CA LYS A 4 29.96 -3.48 -14.34
C LYS A 4 30.68 -4.53 -15.21
N ALA A 5 30.21 -5.78 -15.18
CA ALA A 5 30.77 -6.85 -16.01
C ALA A 5 30.31 -6.78 -17.48
N TYR A 6 29.18 -6.12 -17.74
CA TYR A 6 28.63 -5.91 -19.08
C TYR A 6 28.90 -4.51 -19.65
N ASP A 7 29.67 -3.67 -18.92
CA ASP A 7 29.97 -2.27 -19.26
C ASP A 7 28.71 -1.44 -19.59
N ILE A 8 27.62 -1.73 -18.87
CA ILE A 8 26.35 -1.01 -19.01
C ILE A 8 26.12 -0.05 -17.83
N PRO A 9 25.44 1.08 -18.08
CA PRO A 9 25.00 1.98 -17.01
C PRO A 9 24.01 1.29 -16.06
N GLU A 10 23.69 1.97 -14.96
CA GLU A 10 22.68 1.49 -14.00
C GLU A 10 21.38 1.13 -14.72
N THR A 11 21.05 -0.16 -14.69
CA THR A 11 19.96 -0.75 -15.48
C THR A 11 19.16 -1.68 -14.60
N TYR A 12 17.83 -1.54 -14.66
CA TYR A 12 16.87 -2.38 -13.97
C TYR A 12 16.21 -3.31 -14.98
N VAL A 13 16.17 -4.61 -14.67
CA VAL A 13 15.54 -5.64 -15.52
C VAL A 13 14.57 -6.47 -14.68
N ALA A 14 13.47 -6.89 -15.30
CA ALA A 14 12.52 -7.81 -14.71
C ALA A 14 12.08 -8.83 -15.78
N GLU A 15 11.94 -10.08 -15.37
CA GLU A 15 11.39 -11.15 -16.20
C GLU A 15 10.12 -11.66 -15.53
N LEU A 16 9.07 -11.89 -16.32
CA LEU A 16 7.77 -12.33 -15.85
C LEU A 16 7.37 -13.60 -16.60
N ASN A 17 6.98 -14.64 -15.86
CA ASN A 17 6.46 -15.86 -16.46
C ASN A 17 4.98 -15.69 -16.80
N LEU A 18 4.68 -15.53 -18.09
CA LEU A 18 3.32 -15.31 -18.57
C LEU A 18 2.38 -16.49 -18.26
N SER A 19 2.85 -17.73 -18.41
CA SER A 19 2.04 -18.91 -18.13
C SER A 19 1.64 -19.01 -16.65
N ALA A 20 2.52 -18.59 -15.73
CA ALA A 20 2.21 -18.50 -14.32
C ALA A 20 1.17 -17.40 -14.02
N ILE A 21 1.25 -16.26 -14.71
CA ILE A 21 0.29 -15.16 -14.58
C ILE A 21 -1.09 -15.61 -15.09
N GLU A 22 -1.13 -16.25 -16.27
CA GLU A 22 -2.38 -16.75 -16.86
C GLU A 22 -3.07 -17.78 -15.97
N ALA A 23 -2.29 -18.69 -15.37
CA ALA A 23 -2.82 -19.68 -14.42
C ALA A 23 -3.35 -19.05 -13.11
N ALA A 24 -2.86 -17.86 -12.75
CA ALA A 24 -3.27 -17.12 -11.56
C ALA A 24 -4.39 -16.09 -11.82
N LEU A 25 -4.81 -15.91 -13.08
CA LEU A 25 -5.88 -14.98 -13.44
C LEU A 25 -7.18 -15.39 -12.75
N GLN A 26 -7.76 -14.45 -12.01
CA GLN A 26 -9.10 -14.61 -11.46
C GLN A 26 -10.15 -14.19 -12.50
N PRO A 27 -11.37 -14.76 -12.45
CA PRO A 27 -12.49 -14.29 -13.26
C PRO A 27 -12.74 -12.80 -13.02
N ALA A 28 -13.33 -12.13 -14.01
CA ALA A 28 -13.74 -10.74 -13.85
C ALA A 28 -14.58 -10.57 -12.57
N ALA A 29 -14.26 -9.54 -11.79
CA ALA A 29 -14.99 -9.23 -10.57
C ALA A 29 -16.48 -9.02 -10.91
N PRO A 30 -17.41 -9.54 -10.08
CA PRO A 30 -18.82 -9.28 -10.28
C PRO A 30 -19.09 -7.78 -10.20
N PHE A 31 -20.13 -7.33 -10.91
CA PHE A 31 -20.60 -5.97 -10.78
C PHE A 31 -20.99 -5.69 -9.31
N VAL A 32 -20.50 -4.56 -8.80
CA VAL A 32 -20.89 -4.01 -7.50
C VAL A 32 -21.54 -2.66 -7.73
N GLU A 33 -22.66 -2.41 -7.06
CA GLU A 33 -23.38 -1.14 -7.19
C GLU A 33 -22.49 0.03 -6.75
N ILE A 34 -22.50 1.11 -7.54
CA ILE A 34 -21.80 2.33 -7.19
C ILE A 34 -22.57 3.00 -6.05
N THR A 35 -21.96 3.03 -4.87
CA THR A 35 -22.55 3.68 -3.70
C THR A 35 -22.77 5.17 -3.93
N LYS A 36 -23.93 5.66 -3.48
CA LYS A 36 -24.31 7.09 -3.53
C LYS A 36 -23.80 7.86 -2.32
N PHE A 37 -23.26 7.17 -1.32
CA PHE A 37 -22.79 7.78 -0.07
C PHE A 37 -21.32 8.20 -0.20
N PRO A 38 -20.96 9.39 0.31
CA PRO A 38 -19.60 9.91 0.19
C PRO A 38 -18.61 9.04 0.97
N ALA A 39 -17.40 8.91 0.42
CA ALA A 39 -16.27 8.36 1.15
C ALA A 39 -15.63 9.45 2.03
N VAL A 40 -15.05 9.04 3.15
CA VAL A 40 -14.33 9.92 4.07
C VAL A 40 -12.90 9.40 4.20
N SER A 41 -11.92 10.27 3.95
CA SER A 41 -10.51 9.93 4.14
C SER A 41 -9.92 10.55 5.40
N ARG A 42 -8.98 9.84 6.03
CA ARG A 42 -8.17 10.32 7.14
C ARG A 42 -6.71 9.99 6.90
N ASP A 43 -5.86 10.99 7.04
CA ASP A 43 -4.43 10.82 6.90
C ASP A 43 -3.79 10.61 8.28
N VAL A 44 -2.90 9.63 8.36
CA VAL A 44 -2.15 9.29 9.58
C VAL A 44 -0.67 9.10 9.23
N ALA A 45 0.21 9.70 10.03
CA ALA A 45 1.66 9.51 9.90
C ALA A 45 2.16 8.69 11.09
N LEU A 46 2.84 7.58 10.80
CA LEU A 46 3.34 6.64 11.78
C LEU A 46 4.86 6.70 11.82
N LEU A 47 5.40 7.04 13.00
CA LEU A 47 6.83 6.95 13.26
C LEU A 47 7.18 5.52 13.68
N LEU A 48 7.98 4.85 12.85
CA LEU A 48 8.26 3.42 12.94
C LEU A 48 9.76 3.17 12.83
N LYS A 49 10.21 2.01 13.28
CA LYS A 49 11.58 1.57 13.01
C LYS A 49 11.78 1.36 11.50
N ALA A 50 12.99 1.62 11.01
CA ALA A 50 13.32 1.51 9.58
C ALA A 50 13.12 0.10 9.02
N GLU A 51 13.26 -0.92 9.86
CA GLU A 51 13.05 -2.34 9.55
C GLU A 51 11.59 -2.71 9.27
N VAL A 52 10.62 -1.99 9.84
CA VAL A 52 9.19 -2.28 9.67
C VAL A 52 8.77 -2.02 8.22
N THR A 53 8.30 -3.05 7.54
CA THR A 53 7.87 -2.96 6.15
C THR A 53 6.50 -2.30 6.02
N HIS A 54 6.19 -1.80 4.81
CA HIS A 54 4.84 -1.33 4.48
C HIS A 54 3.80 -2.44 4.68
N GLN A 55 4.13 -3.68 4.26
CA GLN A 55 3.22 -4.82 4.37
C GLN A 55 2.84 -5.11 5.82
N GLU A 56 3.81 -5.11 6.75
CA GLU A 56 3.53 -5.31 8.19
C GLU A 56 2.56 -4.26 8.75
N VAL A 57 2.65 -3.01 8.28
CA VAL A 57 1.72 -1.95 8.69
C VAL A 57 0.33 -2.16 8.09
N VAL A 58 0.24 -2.52 6.81
CA VAL A 58 -1.04 -2.82 6.15
C VAL A 58 -1.73 -4.00 6.85
N ASP A 59 -0.98 -5.09 7.10
CA ASP A 59 -1.49 -6.27 7.79
C ASP A 59 -1.98 -5.93 9.19
N ALA A 60 -1.23 -5.10 9.93
CA ALA A 60 -1.63 -4.62 11.25
C ALA A 60 -2.92 -3.79 11.20
N ILE A 61 -3.07 -2.89 10.23
CA ILE A 61 -4.30 -2.10 10.04
C ILE A 61 -5.47 -3.02 9.70
N GLN A 62 -5.29 -3.96 8.77
CA GLN A 62 -6.35 -4.89 8.36
C GLN A 62 -6.76 -5.82 9.52
N ALA A 63 -5.81 -6.28 10.34
CA ALA A 63 -6.07 -7.13 11.49
C ALA A 63 -6.95 -6.49 12.56
N THR A 64 -7.04 -5.15 12.61
CA THR A 64 -7.96 -4.46 13.54
C THR A 64 -9.43 -4.66 13.18
N GLY A 65 -9.75 -5.10 11.96
CA GLY A 65 -11.12 -5.31 11.51
C GLY A 65 -11.97 -4.04 11.51
N VAL A 66 -11.36 -2.87 11.24
CA VAL A 66 -12.07 -1.60 11.23
C VAL A 66 -13.19 -1.64 10.20
N LYS A 67 -14.42 -1.52 10.70
CA LYS A 67 -15.62 -1.50 9.85
C LYS A 67 -15.51 -0.36 8.84
N ARG A 68 -15.93 -0.63 7.61
CA ARG A 68 -16.07 0.37 6.54
C ARG A 68 -14.76 0.93 6.00
N LEU A 69 -13.59 0.42 6.41
CA LEU A 69 -12.32 0.73 5.75
C LEU A 69 -12.30 0.07 4.36
N THR A 70 -12.24 0.88 3.31
CA THR A 70 -12.31 0.41 1.92
C THR A 70 -10.99 0.54 1.17
N ASP A 71 -10.10 1.45 1.58
CA ASP A 71 -8.79 1.62 0.97
C ASP A 71 -7.72 2.05 1.99
N ILE A 72 -6.48 1.60 1.77
CA ILE A 72 -5.29 1.94 2.56
C ILE A 72 -4.20 2.33 1.57
N LYS A 73 -3.81 3.60 1.57
CA LYS A 73 -2.83 4.11 0.62
C LYS A 73 -1.63 4.73 1.31
N LEU A 74 -0.45 4.15 1.13
CA LEU A 74 0.82 4.79 1.48
C LEU A 74 1.09 5.91 0.47
N PHE A 75 1.28 7.14 0.95
CA PHE A 75 1.54 8.30 0.08
C PHE A 75 2.83 9.05 0.39
N ASP A 76 3.42 8.85 1.57
CA ASP A 76 4.70 9.45 1.91
C ASP A 76 5.55 8.51 2.79
N VAL A 77 6.85 8.49 2.53
CA VAL A 77 7.86 7.79 3.34
C VAL A 77 9.01 8.76 3.55
N PHE A 78 9.17 9.21 4.79
CA PHE A 78 10.24 10.12 5.18
C PHE A 78 11.27 9.41 6.06
N SER A 79 12.54 9.50 5.66
CA SER A 79 13.69 9.04 6.42
C SER A 79 14.71 10.17 6.53
N GLY A 80 15.16 10.49 7.75
CA GLY A 80 16.16 11.53 7.95
C GLY A 80 16.59 11.65 9.40
N GLU A 81 17.73 12.31 9.63
CA GLU A 81 18.35 12.44 10.97
C GLU A 81 17.42 13.08 12.00
N LYS A 82 16.49 13.94 11.56
CA LYS A 82 15.48 14.59 12.41
C LYS A 82 14.49 13.63 13.08
N LEU A 83 14.36 12.40 12.57
CA LEU A 83 13.46 11.38 13.13
C LEU A 83 14.14 10.49 14.19
N GLY A 84 15.45 10.62 14.38
CA GLY A 84 16.26 9.70 15.16
C GLY A 84 16.82 8.55 14.32
N VAL A 85 18.00 8.05 14.72
CA VAL A 85 18.71 6.99 14.00
C VAL A 85 17.86 5.73 13.97
N GLY A 86 17.69 5.15 12.78
CA GLY A 86 16.92 3.91 12.60
C GLY A 86 15.40 4.08 12.60
N MET A 87 14.90 5.32 12.51
CA MET A 87 13.47 5.60 12.41
C MET A 87 13.09 6.09 11.00
N LYS A 88 11.85 5.82 10.61
CA LYS A 88 11.20 6.37 9.42
C LYS A 88 9.76 6.73 9.74
N SER A 89 9.23 7.73 9.05
CA SER A 89 7.82 8.08 9.09
C SER A 89 7.15 7.54 7.83
N MET A 90 6.02 6.84 7.98
CA MET A 90 5.18 6.42 6.85
C MET A 90 3.79 7.03 7.00
N ALA A 91 3.34 7.76 5.97
CA ALA A 91 2.03 8.41 5.97
C ALA A 91 1.03 7.67 5.08
N TYR A 92 -0.14 7.38 5.67
CA TYR A 92 -1.21 6.62 5.05
C TYR A 92 -2.46 7.46 4.95
N SER A 93 -3.15 7.37 3.82
CA SER A 93 -4.53 7.81 3.68
C SER A 93 -5.44 6.59 3.82
N LEU A 94 -6.34 6.66 4.79
CA LEU A 94 -7.32 5.61 5.07
C LEU A 94 -8.67 6.08 4.58
N THR A 95 -9.27 5.35 3.64
CA THR A 95 -10.59 5.68 3.10
C THR A 95 -11.66 4.82 3.75
N PHE A 96 -12.68 5.47 4.26
CA PHE A 96 -13.84 4.85 4.87
C PHE A 96 -15.07 5.12 4.01
N GLN A 97 -15.88 4.10 3.79
CA GLN A 97 -17.15 4.26 3.09
C GLN A 97 -18.19 3.26 3.59
N ASN A 98 -19.40 3.75 3.78
CA ASN A 98 -20.55 2.92 4.13
C ASN A 98 -21.53 2.93 2.94
N PRO A 99 -21.88 1.78 2.37
CA PRO A 99 -22.83 1.72 1.25
C PRO A 99 -24.29 1.94 1.65
N GLU A 100 -24.61 1.95 2.95
CA GLU A 100 -25.98 2.04 3.46
C GLU A 100 -26.34 3.42 4.04
N ASP A 101 -25.35 4.20 4.49
CA ASP A 101 -25.58 5.49 5.17
C ASP A 101 -24.32 6.38 5.13
N SER A 102 -24.48 7.69 5.36
CA SER A 102 -23.36 8.61 5.53
C SER A 102 -22.54 8.27 6.79
N LEU A 103 -21.24 8.54 6.73
CA LEU A 103 -20.38 8.52 7.92
C LEU A 103 -20.59 9.83 8.69
N THR A 104 -20.92 9.75 9.97
CA THR A 104 -21.03 10.91 10.90
C THR A 104 -19.71 11.21 11.57
#